data_AF-A0A966CZ12-F1
#
_entry.id   AF-A0A966CZ12-F1
#
_cell.length_a   1.000
_cell.length_b   1.000
_cell.length_c   1.000
_cell.angle_alpha   90.00
_cell.angle_beta   90.00
_cell.angle_gamma   90.00
#
_symmetry.space_group_name_H-M   'P 1'
#
loop_
_entity.id
_entity.type
_entity.pdbx_description
1 polymer ?
#
loop_
_entity_poly.entity_id
_entity_poly.type
_entity_poly.pdbx_seq_one_letter_code
_entity_poly.pdbx_strand_id
1 'polypeptide(L)'
;MLKAGLGPFVERELKAKFGDGWAFEAKDVLSDTRLNAGNSDPTGDVAAMLVIMDRKWGEVFRHILGKSERSLVIEIIAVRNRWAHQEPFSGDDAYRALDSVERLLSAVSAPESEEVDRMKMELLRVRFDEQARSEKRKSSGIAIESGVSGGLKPWREVVTPHEDVASGRYQQAEFAADLWQVHLGEGTPEYRDPAEFFRRTYLTESLKAMLVGALRRLIFGDGDPVIQLQTNFGGGKTHAMLALYHLF
;
A
#
# COMPACT_ATOMS: atom_id res chain seq x y z
N MET A 1 15.86 -11.12 -8.26
CA MET A 1 16.93 -11.11 -7.24
C MET A 1 17.38 -12.51 -6.87
N LEU A 2 16.59 -13.31 -6.14
CA LEU A 2 16.96 -14.70 -5.80
C LEU A 2 17.45 -15.55 -6.97
N LYS A 3 16.74 -15.52 -8.10
CA LYS A 3 17.13 -16.29 -9.30
C LYS A 3 18.53 -15.90 -9.80
N ALA A 4 18.75 -14.59 -9.94
CA ALA A 4 19.99 -14.04 -10.49
C ALA A 4 21.17 -14.27 -9.55
N GLY A 5 20.96 -14.11 -8.23
CA GLY A 5 22.04 -14.29 -7.25
C GLY A 5 22.37 -15.75 -6.92
N LEU A 6 21.37 -16.65 -6.84
CA LEU A 6 21.62 -18.06 -6.53
C LEU A 6 22.02 -18.89 -7.76
N GLY A 7 21.53 -18.56 -8.95
CA GLY A 7 21.77 -19.35 -10.17
C GLY A 7 23.25 -19.65 -10.43
N PRO A 8 24.11 -18.61 -10.56
CA PRO A 8 25.53 -18.79 -10.81
C PRO A 8 26.25 -19.58 -9.71
N PHE A 9 25.85 -19.39 -8.45
CA PHE A 9 26.40 -20.13 -7.31
C PHE A 9 26.04 -21.61 -7.39
N VAL A 10 24.76 -21.93 -7.51
CA VAL A 10 24.25 -23.31 -7.55
C VAL A 10 24.85 -24.07 -8.74
N GLU A 11 24.87 -23.46 -9.92
CA GLU A 11 25.45 -24.08 -11.12
C GLU A 11 26.94 -24.37 -10.95
N ARG A 12 27.71 -23.41 -10.42
CA ARG A 12 29.14 -23.58 -10.17
C ARG A 12 29.43 -24.72 -9.22
N GLU A 13 28.71 -24.81 -8.10
CA GLU A 13 28.96 -25.85 -7.10
C GLU A 13 28.55 -27.25 -7.59
N LEU A 14 27.44 -27.35 -8.33
CA LEU A 14 27.04 -28.60 -8.95
C LEU A 14 28.04 -29.05 -10.03
N LYS A 15 28.54 -28.14 -10.88
CA LYS A 15 29.59 -28.44 -11.86
C LYS A 15 30.90 -28.86 -11.18
N ALA A 16 31.29 -28.18 -10.10
CA ALA A 16 32.50 -28.53 -9.37
C ALA A 16 32.44 -29.94 -8.78
N LYS A 17 31.25 -30.40 -8.35
CA LYS A 17 31.06 -31.73 -7.77
C LYS A 17 30.84 -32.84 -8.81
N PHE A 18 30.02 -32.58 -9.82
CA PHE A 18 29.50 -33.61 -10.74
C PHE A 18 30.00 -33.48 -12.19
N GLY A 19 30.81 -32.47 -12.51
CA GLY A 19 31.34 -32.25 -13.85
C GLY A 19 30.23 -32.11 -14.89
N ASP A 20 30.37 -32.76 -16.05
CA ASP A 20 29.39 -32.71 -17.14
C ASP A 20 28.04 -33.36 -16.79
N GLY A 21 28.00 -34.21 -15.76
CA GLY A 21 26.79 -34.88 -15.27
C GLY A 21 25.90 -34.02 -14.36
N TRP A 22 26.32 -32.79 -14.03
CA TRP A 22 25.63 -31.94 -13.06
C TRP A 22 24.15 -31.69 -13.41
N ALA A 23 23.83 -31.54 -14.69
CA ALA A 23 22.47 -31.27 -15.15
C ALA A 23 21.56 -32.50 -14.98
N PHE A 24 22.10 -33.71 -15.11
CA PHE A 24 21.37 -34.94 -14.85
C PHE A 24 21.07 -35.07 -13.35
N GLU A 25 22.07 -34.89 -12.49
CA GLU A 25 21.90 -34.91 -11.03
C GLU A 25 20.87 -33.88 -10.55
N ALA A 26 20.91 -32.66 -11.08
CA ALA A 26 19.94 -31.62 -10.75
C ALA A 26 18.50 -32.01 -11.13
N LYS A 27 18.31 -32.68 -12.28
CA LYS A 27 16.99 -33.17 -12.72
C LYS A 27 16.52 -34.38 -11.92
N ASP A 28 17.42 -35.30 -11.60
CA ASP A 28 17.13 -36.50 -10.81
C ASP A 28 16.61 -36.12 -9.41
N VAL A 29 17.23 -35.13 -8.78
CA VAL A 29 16.81 -34.56 -7.48
C VAL A 29 15.40 -33.99 -7.52
N LEU A 30 14.92 -33.55 -8.68
CA LEU A 30 13.59 -32.96 -8.85
C LEU A 30 12.55 -33.96 -9.36
N SER A 31 12.94 -35.19 -9.69
CA SER A 31 12.12 -36.16 -10.43
C SER A 31 10.77 -36.50 -9.79
N ASP A 32 10.71 -36.53 -8.46
CA ASP A 32 9.52 -36.76 -7.62
C ASP A 32 8.72 -35.49 -7.31
N THR A 33 9.19 -34.32 -7.77
CA THR A 33 8.56 -33.03 -7.50
C THR A 33 7.80 -32.50 -8.72
N ARG A 34 6.81 -31.64 -8.47
CA ARG A 34 6.12 -30.88 -9.53
C ARG A 34 7.00 -29.86 -10.26
N LEU A 35 8.25 -29.71 -9.81
CA LEU A 35 9.25 -28.80 -10.37
C LEU A 35 10.09 -29.47 -11.47
N ASN A 36 9.83 -30.75 -11.76
CA ASN A 36 10.43 -31.45 -12.89
C ASN A 36 9.85 -30.93 -14.22
N ALA A 37 10.31 -29.76 -14.65
CA ALA A 37 9.93 -29.15 -15.90
C ALA A 37 10.80 -29.68 -17.06
N GLY A 38 10.77 -31.00 -17.30
CA GLY A 38 11.32 -31.70 -18.47
C GLY A 38 12.64 -31.15 -19.06
N ASN A 39 12.52 -30.26 -20.06
CA ASN A 39 13.62 -29.69 -20.84
C ASN A 39 14.13 -28.30 -20.37
N SER A 40 13.52 -27.71 -19.35
CA SER A 40 13.97 -26.42 -18.83
C SER A 40 15.18 -26.57 -17.91
N ASP A 41 16.06 -25.57 -17.96
CA ASP A 41 17.24 -25.46 -17.11
C ASP A 41 16.80 -25.44 -15.62
N PRO A 42 17.23 -26.41 -14.79
CA PRO A 42 16.89 -26.47 -13.36
C PRO A 42 17.32 -25.23 -12.57
N THR A 43 18.31 -24.49 -13.06
CA THR A 43 18.77 -23.22 -12.46
C THR A 43 17.90 -22.03 -12.87
N GLY A 44 16.98 -22.22 -13.81
CA GLY A 44 16.04 -21.23 -14.29
C GLY A 44 14.87 -20.95 -13.35
N ASP A 45 14.61 -21.81 -12.37
CA ASP A 45 13.52 -21.69 -11.40
C ASP A 45 14.07 -21.61 -9.97
N VAL A 46 13.69 -20.55 -9.25
CA VAL A 46 14.05 -20.32 -7.83
C VAL A 46 13.59 -21.49 -6.94
N ALA A 47 12.39 -22.00 -7.21
CA ALA A 47 11.84 -23.13 -6.50
C ALA A 47 12.74 -24.37 -6.61
N ALA A 48 13.12 -24.69 -7.85
CA ALA A 48 13.96 -25.83 -8.17
C ALA A 48 15.34 -25.68 -7.51
N MET A 49 15.95 -24.50 -7.62
CA MET A 49 17.25 -24.22 -7.00
C MET A 49 17.25 -24.42 -5.49
N LEU A 50 16.25 -23.90 -4.78
CA LEU A 50 16.18 -24.04 -3.32
C LEU A 50 15.99 -25.51 -2.90
N VAL A 51 15.17 -26.26 -3.62
CA VAL A 51 14.97 -27.70 -3.37
C VAL A 51 16.25 -28.49 -3.64
N ILE A 52 16.97 -28.18 -4.73
CA ILE A 52 18.27 -28.79 -5.03
C ILE A 52 19.26 -28.47 -3.91
N MET A 53 19.32 -27.22 -3.45
CA MET A 53 20.19 -26.81 -2.34
C MET A 53 19.91 -27.62 -1.08
N ASP A 54 18.65 -27.77 -0.66
CA ASP A 54 18.33 -28.53 0.55
C ASP A 54 18.61 -30.03 0.39
N ARG A 55 18.21 -30.65 -0.73
CA ARG A 55 18.38 -32.09 -0.95
C ARG A 55 19.83 -32.51 -1.14
N LYS A 56 20.62 -31.73 -1.87
CA LYS A 56 22.07 -31.97 -2.07
C LYS A 56 22.95 -31.20 -1.08
N TRP A 57 22.39 -30.74 0.04
CA TRP A 57 23.13 -29.94 1.03
C TRP A 57 24.39 -30.66 1.53
N GLY A 58 24.25 -31.93 1.94
CA GLY A 58 25.35 -32.70 2.49
C GLY A 58 26.46 -33.02 1.48
N GLU A 59 26.09 -33.19 0.21
CA GLU A 59 26.99 -33.64 -0.86
C GLU A 59 27.73 -32.49 -1.55
N VAL A 60 27.08 -31.32 -1.65
CA VAL A 60 27.54 -30.17 -2.46
C VAL A 60 27.77 -28.95 -1.57
N PHE A 61 26.75 -28.48 -0.87
CA PHE A 61 26.75 -27.13 -0.28
C PHE A 61 27.39 -27.03 1.11
N ARG A 62 27.43 -28.12 1.87
CA ARG A 62 27.92 -28.15 3.27
C ARG A 62 29.40 -27.75 3.42
N HIS A 63 30.18 -27.82 2.35
CA HIS A 63 31.59 -27.44 2.36
C HIS A 63 31.80 -25.92 2.30
N ILE A 64 30.80 -25.16 1.86
CA ILE A 64 30.87 -23.71 1.65
C ILE A 64 29.91 -22.98 2.59
N LEU A 65 28.70 -23.54 2.78
CA LEU A 65 27.65 -22.96 3.60
C LEU A 65 27.42 -23.81 4.86
N GLY A 66 27.18 -23.13 5.99
CA GLY A 66 26.98 -23.74 7.29
C GLY A 66 25.54 -24.20 7.55
N LYS A 67 25.29 -24.66 8.78
CA LYS A 67 23.93 -25.10 9.17
C LYS A 67 22.93 -23.93 9.19
N SER A 68 23.39 -22.73 9.51
CA SER A 68 22.56 -21.52 9.56
C SER A 68 21.98 -21.19 8.19
N GLU A 69 22.79 -21.27 7.14
CA GLU A 69 22.38 -20.98 5.77
C GLU A 69 21.41 -22.05 5.25
N ARG A 70 21.58 -23.31 5.68
CA ARG A 70 20.59 -24.36 5.39
C ARG A 70 19.22 -24.01 5.96
N SER A 71 19.18 -23.51 7.19
CA SER A 71 17.93 -23.07 7.81
C SER A 71 17.27 -21.92 7.03
N LEU A 72 18.06 -21.00 6.49
CA LEU A 72 17.55 -19.93 5.60
C LEU A 72 16.95 -20.51 4.32
N VAL A 73 17.61 -21.47 3.67
CA VAL A 73 17.06 -22.13 2.47
C VAL A 73 15.70 -22.77 2.77
N ILE A 74 15.58 -23.52 3.87
CA ILE A 74 14.33 -24.17 4.27
C ILE A 74 13.23 -23.13 4.54
N GLU A 75 13.58 -22.04 5.22
CA GLU A 75 12.66 -20.94 5.49
C GLU A 75 12.16 -20.29 4.18
N ILE A 76 13.05 -20.01 3.23
CA ILE A 76 12.69 -19.41 1.94
C ILE A 76 11.81 -20.38 1.12
N ILE A 77 12.06 -21.69 1.17
CA ILE A 77 11.17 -22.70 0.57
C ILE A 77 9.77 -22.59 1.18
N ALA A 78 9.67 -22.51 2.51
CA ALA A 78 8.39 -22.39 3.19
C ALA A 78 7.66 -21.10 2.79
N VAL A 79 8.35 -19.96 2.76
CA VAL A 79 7.81 -18.67 2.31
C VAL A 79 7.29 -18.77 0.87
N ARG A 80 8.10 -19.34 -0.05
CA ARG A 80 7.72 -19.51 -1.46
C ARG A 80 6.46 -20.36 -1.58
N ASN A 81 6.38 -21.47 -0.84
CA ASN A 81 5.23 -22.36 -0.87
C ASN A 81 3.95 -21.66 -0.40
N ARG A 82 4.01 -20.94 0.73
CA ARG A 82 2.87 -20.13 1.21
C ARG A 82 2.42 -19.10 0.16
N TRP A 83 3.37 -18.41 -0.47
CA TRP A 83 3.08 -17.46 -1.54
C TRP A 83 2.42 -18.14 -2.76
N ALA A 84 2.90 -19.31 -3.17
CA ALA A 84 2.30 -20.09 -4.26
C ALA A 84 0.88 -20.58 -3.94
N HIS A 85 0.56 -20.76 -2.67
CA HIS A 85 -0.79 -21.07 -2.19
C HIS A 85 -1.68 -19.83 -1.96
N GLN A 86 -1.18 -18.63 -2.29
CA GLN A 86 -1.88 -17.35 -2.09
C GLN A 86 -2.29 -17.12 -0.64
N GLU A 87 -1.50 -17.61 0.31
CA GLU A 87 -1.74 -17.34 1.72
C GLU A 87 -1.52 -15.85 2.03
N PRO A 88 -2.35 -15.26 2.91
CA PRO A 88 -2.13 -13.89 3.35
C PRO A 88 -0.80 -13.81 4.13
N PHE A 89 -0.06 -12.72 3.92
CA PHE A 89 1.17 -12.44 4.65
C PHE A 89 1.14 -11.03 5.23
N SER A 90 1.70 -10.87 6.43
CA SER A 90 1.84 -9.57 7.08
C SER A 90 3.10 -8.83 6.61
N GLY A 91 3.22 -7.55 6.98
CA GLY A 91 4.46 -6.80 6.78
C GLY A 91 5.66 -7.40 7.53
N ASP A 92 5.43 -8.02 8.69
CA ASP A 92 6.47 -8.76 9.43
C ASP A 92 6.94 -9.99 8.66
N ASP A 93 6.01 -10.74 8.08
CA ASP A 93 6.34 -11.92 7.27
C ASP A 93 7.12 -11.54 6.01
N ALA A 94 6.71 -10.46 5.35
CA ALA A 94 7.41 -9.92 4.19
C ALA A 94 8.83 -9.45 4.56
N TYR A 95 8.98 -8.73 5.67
CA TYR A 95 10.29 -8.32 6.17
C TYR A 95 11.18 -9.51 6.49
N ARG A 96 10.65 -10.52 7.20
CA ARG A 96 11.38 -11.73 7.56
C ARG A 96 11.82 -12.51 6.33
N ALA A 97 10.95 -12.63 5.33
CA ALA A 97 11.28 -13.24 4.05
C ALA A 97 12.44 -12.52 3.36
N LEU A 98 12.38 -11.18 3.26
CA LEU A 98 13.45 -10.38 2.65
C LEU A 98 14.76 -10.49 3.44
N ASP A 99 14.72 -10.51 4.78
CA ASP A 99 15.91 -10.68 5.62
C ASP A 99 16.56 -12.05 5.40
N SER A 100 15.78 -13.13 5.37
CA SER A 100 16.33 -14.48 5.11
C SER A 100 16.92 -14.60 3.71
N VAL A 101 16.31 -13.96 2.72
CA VAL A 101 16.83 -13.90 1.35
C VAL A 101 18.13 -13.10 1.26
N GLU A 102 18.18 -11.92 1.87
CA GLU A 102 19.37 -11.07 1.88
C GLU A 102 20.55 -11.78 2.53
N ARG A 103 20.35 -12.38 3.72
CA ARG A 103 21.39 -13.14 4.41
C ARG A 103 21.91 -14.32 3.58
N LEU A 104 21.03 -15.04 2.89
CA LEU A 104 21.44 -16.16 2.03
C LEU A 104 22.25 -15.65 0.82
N LEU A 105 21.81 -14.57 0.17
CA LEU A 105 22.52 -13.95 -0.95
C LEU A 105 23.89 -13.39 -0.52
N SER A 106 23.95 -12.75 0.65
CA SER A 106 25.18 -12.27 1.26
C SER A 106 26.15 -13.42 1.57
N ALA A 107 25.65 -14.56 2.07
CA ALA A 107 26.48 -15.75 2.34
C ALA A 107 27.12 -16.35 1.08
N VAL A 108 26.47 -16.22 -0.09
CA VAL A 108 27.03 -16.65 -1.38
C VAL A 108 27.75 -15.51 -2.13
N SER A 109 27.92 -14.34 -1.50
CA SER A 109 28.53 -13.14 -2.09
C SER A 109 27.86 -12.67 -3.39
N ALA A 110 26.53 -12.81 -3.46
CA ALA A 110 25.74 -12.34 -4.59
C ALA A 110 25.43 -10.83 -4.46
N PRO A 111 25.73 -9.98 -5.47
CA PRO A 111 25.49 -8.54 -5.40
C PRO A 111 24.00 -8.16 -5.29
N GLU A 112 23.11 -9.07 -5.67
CA GLU A 112 21.66 -8.90 -5.50
C GLU A 112 21.24 -8.76 -4.03
N SER A 113 22.10 -9.12 -3.06
CA SER A 113 21.82 -8.90 -1.63
C SER A 113 21.59 -7.42 -1.32
N GLU A 114 22.33 -6.50 -1.95
CA GLU A 114 22.17 -5.05 -1.76
C GLU A 114 20.80 -4.55 -2.23
N GLU A 115 20.28 -5.12 -3.32
CA GLU A 115 18.96 -4.75 -3.81
C GLU A 115 17.84 -5.24 -2.88
N VAL A 116 17.99 -6.46 -2.35
CA VAL A 116 17.05 -7.00 -1.35
C VAL A 116 17.12 -6.19 -0.05
N ASP A 117 18.30 -5.74 0.37
CA ASP A 117 18.42 -4.86 1.54
C ASP A 117 17.71 -3.52 1.33
N ARG A 118 17.83 -2.90 0.15
CA ARG A 118 17.07 -1.68 -0.18
C ARG A 118 15.56 -1.90 -0.09
N MET A 119 15.05 -3.01 -0.63
CA MET A 119 13.63 -3.36 -0.53
C MET A 119 13.18 -3.58 0.93
N LYS A 120 14.03 -4.21 1.74
CA LYS A 120 13.81 -4.44 3.17
C LYS A 120 13.71 -3.11 3.95
N MET A 121 14.60 -2.16 3.67
CA MET A 121 14.58 -0.83 4.28
C MET A 121 13.38 0.01 3.84
N GLU A 122 12.99 -0.08 2.58
CA GLU A 122 11.79 0.60 2.07
C GLU A 122 10.51 0.08 2.75
N LEU A 123 10.39 -1.24 2.92
CA LEU A 123 9.26 -1.84 3.63
C LEU A 123 9.18 -1.35 5.09
N LEU A 124 10.31 -1.31 5.79
CA LEU A 124 10.37 -0.75 7.15
C LEU A 124 9.93 0.72 7.18
N ARG A 125 10.40 1.52 6.23
CA ARG A 125 10.03 2.94 6.14
C ARG A 125 8.52 3.11 5.96
N VAL A 126 7.91 2.39 5.01
CA VAL A 126 6.46 2.45 4.79
C VAL A 126 5.70 2.08 6.06
N ARG A 127 6.12 1.01 6.74
CA ARG A 127 5.49 0.56 7.98
C ARG A 127 5.60 1.58 9.11
N PHE A 128 6.77 2.19 9.30
CA PHE A 128 6.96 3.22 10.33
C PHE A 128 6.13 4.47 10.01
N ASP A 129 6.04 4.87 8.74
CA ASP A 129 5.18 5.98 8.32
C ASP A 129 3.70 5.69 8.59
N GLU A 130 3.25 4.45 8.35
CA GLU A 130 1.88 4.01 8.68
C GLU A 130 1.62 3.99 10.19
N GLN A 131 2.57 3.47 10.98
CA GLN A 131 2.48 3.48 12.44
C GLN A 131 2.43 4.90 12.99
N ALA A 132 3.32 5.78 12.55
CA ALA A 132 3.33 7.18 12.97
C ALA A 132 2.01 7.91 12.61
N ARG A 133 1.44 7.63 11.43
CA ARG A 133 0.11 8.14 11.05
C ARG A 133 -0.99 7.59 11.93
N SER A 134 -0.96 6.30 12.25
CA SER A 134 -1.92 5.64 13.13
C SER A 134 -1.86 6.21 14.55
N GLU A 135 -0.67 6.37 15.11
CA GLU A 135 -0.46 6.99 16.43
C GLU A 135 -0.92 8.44 16.44
N LYS A 136 -0.61 9.23 15.41
CA LYS A 136 -1.08 10.61 15.28
C LYS A 136 -2.60 10.70 15.19
N ARG A 137 -3.26 9.75 14.51
CA ARG A 137 -4.72 9.63 14.51
C ARG A 137 -5.27 9.26 15.89
N LYS A 138 -4.62 8.33 16.59
CA LYS A 138 -5.01 7.90 17.93
C LYS A 138 -4.85 9.02 18.96
N SER A 139 -3.75 9.77 18.93
CA SER A 139 -3.52 10.93 19.79
C SER A 139 -4.51 12.06 19.50
N SER A 140 -4.85 12.28 18.22
CA SER A 140 -5.89 13.23 17.82
C SER A 140 -7.30 12.75 18.23
N GLY A 141 -7.53 11.43 18.29
CA GLY A 141 -8.78 10.83 18.75
C GLY A 141 -8.97 10.91 20.27
N ILE A 142 -7.89 10.82 21.06
CA ILE A 142 -7.92 11.05 22.51
C ILE A 142 -8.26 12.52 22.84
N ALA A 143 -7.86 13.47 21.99
CA ALA A 143 -8.27 14.87 22.13
C ALA A 143 -9.78 15.12 21.84
N ILE A 144 -10.53 14.11 21.38
CA ILE A 144 -12.00 14.14 21.21
C ILE A 144 -12.73 13.51 22.42
N GLU A 145 -12.02 13.07 23.46
CA GLU A 145 -12.61 13.07 24.80
C GLU A 145 -12.76 14.53 25.24
N SER A 146 -13.77 15.16 24.65
CA SER A 146 -14.30 16.44 25.09
C SER A 146 -14.50 16.32 26.60
N GLY A 147 -14.00 17.29 27.37
CA GLY A 147 -14.35 17.49 28.78
C GLY A 147 -15.83 17.86 28.97
N VAL A 148 -16.75 17.20 28.26
CA VAL A 148 -18.19 17.26 28.48
C VAL A 148 -18.54 16.06 29.35
N SER A 149 -18.27 16.24 30.63
CA SER A 149 -18.87 15.43 31.69
C SER A 149 -20.38 15.47 31.57
N GLY A 150 -20.97 14.35 31.14
CA GLY A 150 -22.37 13.93 31.33
C GLY A 150 -23.47 14.97 31.11
N GLY A 151 -24.22 14.84 30.00
CA GLY A 151 -25.51 15.53 29.85
C GLY A 151 -26.01 15.72 28.42
N LEU A 152 -25.15 15.60 27.41
CA LEU A 152 -25.57 15.69 26.02
C LEU A 152 -26.06 14.33 25.52
N LYS A 153 -27.29 14.33 24.98
CA LYS A 153 -27.83 13.16 24.30
C LYS A 153 -26.99 12.86 23.06
N PRO A 154 -26.71 11.58 22.75
CA PRO A 154 -26.07 11.18 21.51
C PRO A 154 -26.76 11.83 20.30
N TRP A 155 -26.02 12.22 19.27
CA TRP A 155 -26.59 12.90 18.10
C TRP A 155 -27.75 12.12 17.45
N ARG A 156 -27.70 10.77 17.54
CA ARG A 156 -28.74 9.85 17.04
C ARG A 156 -30.09 10.04 17.75
N GLU A 157 -30.10 10.59 18.95
CA GLU A 157 -31.31 10.85 19.74
C GLU A 157 -31.86 12.27 19.53
N VAL A 158 -31.08 13.17 18.91
CA VAL A 158 -31.44 14.59 18.73
C VAL A 158 -31.52 15.01 17.26
N VAL A 159 -31.03 14.19 16.34
CA VAL A 159 -31.07 14.44 14.90
C VAL A 159 -31.67 13.23 14.20
N THR A 160 -32.71 13.48 13.40
CA THR A 160 -33.25 12.51 12.45
C THR A 160 -32.44 12.62 11.15
N PRO A 161 -31.77 11.55 10.68
CA PRO A 161 -31.09 11.54 9.39
C PRO A 161 -32.07 11.84 8.26
N HIS A 162 -31.56 12.41 7.18
CA HIS A 162 -32.35 12.65 5.97
C HIS A 162 -32.86 11.32 5.36
N GLU A 163 -33.96 11.37 4.62
CA GLU A 163 -34.72 10.16 4.22
C GLU A 163 -33.90 9.20 3.34
N ASP A 164 -33.01 9.73 2.50
CA ASP A 164 -32.03 9.00 1.69
C ASP A 164 -31.09 8.14 2.54
N VAL A 165 -30.55 8.70 3.63
CA VAL A 165 -29.66 8.02 4.58
C VAL A 165 -30.44 7.06 5.47
N ALA A 166 -31.64 7.47 5.92
CA ALA A 166 -32.49 6.66 6.79
C ALA A 166 -33.10 5.43 6.08
N SER A 167 -33.40 5.54 4.78
CA SER A 167 -34.00 4.47 3.98
C SER A 167 -32.99 3.49 3.35
N GLY A 168 -31.69 3.74 3.50
CA GLY A 168 -30.63 2.86 2.98
C GLY A 168 -30.48 2.92 1.45
N ARG A 169 -31.18 3.82 0.77
CA ARG A 169 -31.09 4.06 -0.68
C ARG A 169 -30.00 5.10 -0.96
N TYR A 170 -28.76 4.80 -0.58
CA TYR A 170 -27.63 5.71 -0.77
C TYR A 170 -26.89 5.37 -2.08
N GLN A 171 -26.80 6.32 -3.02
CA GLN A 171 -25.84 6.26 -4.11
C GLN A 171 -24.72 7.27 -3.83
N GLN A 172 -23.49 6.80 -3.69
CA GLN A 172 -22.32 7.64 -3.39
C GLN A 172 -22.08 8.74 -4.45
N ALA A 173 -22.63 8.56 -5.65
CA ALA A 173 -22.57 9.52 -6.75
C ALA A 173 -23.48 10.74 -6.57
N GLU A 174 -24.56 10.66 -5.78
CA GLU A 174 -25.53 11.76 -5.62
C GLU A 174 -25.02 12.90 -4.71
N PHE A 175 -23.98 12.64 -3.91
CA PHE A 175 -23.42 13.63 -2.97
C PHE A 175 -22.15 14.32 -3.49
N ALA A 176 -21.67 13.96 -4.66
CA ALA A 176 -20.52 14.62 -5.27
C ALA A 176 -21.00 15.92 -5.95
N ALA A 177 -20.70 17.06 -5.34
CA ALA A 177 -20.85 18.35 -5.98
C ALA A 177 -20.07 18.38 -7.30
N ASP A 178 -20.75 18.69 -8.42
CA ASP A 178 -20.15 18.87 -9.74
C ASP A 178 -20.48 20.27 -10.26
N LEU A 179 -19.45 21.12 -10.34
CA LEU A 179 -19.57 22.49 -10.82
C LEU A 179 -20.00 22.56 -12.29
N TRP A 180 -19.60 21.60 -13.12
CA TRP A 180 -19.92 21.59 -14.54
C TRP A 180 -21.41 21.32 -14.76
N GLN A 181 -21.99 20.37 -14.02
CA GLN A 181 -23.43 20.12 -14.07
C GLN A 181 -24.24 21.33 -13.62
N VAL A 182 -23.82 22.00 -12.54
CA VAL A 182 -24.49 23.21 -12.05
C VAL A 182 -24.41 24.34 -13.10
N HIS A 183 -23.27 24.49 -13.76
CA HIS A 183 -23.10 25.47 -14.84
C HIS A 183 -24.04 25.22 -16.03
N LEU A 184 -24.27 23.96 -16.38
CA LEU A 184 -25.21 23.54 -17.43
C LEU A 184 -26.69 23.62 -16.99
N GLY A 185 -26.97 23.97 -15.73
CA GLY A 185 -28.33 23.95 -15.17
C GLY A 185 -28.87 22.54 -14.91
N GLU A 186 -27.99 21.55 -14.84
CA GLU A 186 -28.28 20.15 -14.52
C GLU A 186 -28.03 19.89 -13.00
N GLY A 187 -28.06 18.64 -12.54
CA GLY A 187 -27.79 18.27 -11.14
C GLY A 187 -28.99 18.44 -10.18
N THR A 188 -28.81 18.20 -8.88
CA THR A 188 -29.91 18.34 -7.92
C THR A 188 -30.20 19.81 -7.60
N PRO A 189 -31.45 20.17 -7.22
CA PRO A 189 -31.81 21.54 -6.83
C PRO A 189 -30.93 22.11 -5.71
N GLU A 190 -30.36 21.24 -4.88
CA GLU A 190 -29.60 21.60 -3.68
C GLU A 190 -28.23 22.20 -4.01
N TYR A 191 -27.68 21.85 -5.18
CA TYR A 191 -26.46 22.45 -5.70
C TYR A 191 -26.72 23.51 -6.77
N ARG A 192 -27.92 23.56 -7.34
CA ARG A 192 -28.27 24.46 -8.44
C ARG A 192 -28.91 25.76 -7.97
N ASP A 193 -29.79 25.71 -6.99
CA ASP A 193 -30.47 26.89 -6.44
C ASP A 193 -29.55 27.57 -5.41
N PRO A 194 -29.17 28.85 -5.60
CA PRO A 194 -28.29 29.56 -4.67
C PRO A 194 -28.84 29.63 -3.25
N ALA A 195 -30.14 29.87 -3.07
CA ALA A 195 -30.75 30.01 -1.76
C ALA A 195 -30.78 28.66 -1.03
N GLU A 196 -31.11 27.57 -1.73
CA GLU A 196 -31.06 26.22 -1.18
C GLU A 196 -29.64 25.78 -0.84
N PHE A 197 -28.68 26.09 -1.72
CA PHE A 197 -27.27 25.82 -1.52
C PHE A 197 -26.75 26.49 -0.25
N PHE A 198 -26.98 27.80 -0.07
CA PHE A 198 -26.51 28.51 1.12
C PHE A 198 -27.30 28.15 2.38
N ARG A 199 -28.59 27.77 2.26
CA ARG A 199 -29.39 27.26 3.39
C ARG A 199 -28.79 25.99 3.99
N ARG A 200 -28.23 25.12 3.15
CA ARG A 200 -27.60 23.84 3.57
C ARG A 200 -26.10 23.95 3.82
N THR A 201 -25.48 25.05 3.40
CA THR A 201 -24.04 25.26 3.56
C THR A 201 -23.73 25.95 4.88
N TYR A 202 -22.98 25.27 5.75
CA TYR A 202 -22.40 25.93 6.91
C TYR A 202 -21.24 26.83 6.48
N LEU A 203 -21.37 28.13 6.70
CA LEU A 203 -20.36 29.12 6.37
C LEU A 203 -19.23 29.11 7.41
N THR A 204 -18.23 28.27 7.19
CA THR A 204 -17.00 28.25 7.99
C THR A 204 -16.26 29.59 7.88
N GLU A 205 -15.43 29.91 8.88
CA GLU A 205 -14.59 31.12 8.84
C GLU A 205 -13.70 31.17 7.59
N SER A 206 -13.15 30.04 7.17
CA SER A 206 -12.33 29.93 5.96
C SER A 206 -13.11 30.20 4.67
N LEU A 207 -14.31 29.64 4.52
CA LEU A 207 -15.19 29.88 3.39
C LEU A 207 -15.60 31.36 3.34
N LYS A 208 -15.99 31.92 4.49
CA LYS A 208 -16.34 33.33 4.60
C LYS A 208 -15.17 34.25 4.22
N ALA A 209 -13.96 33.98 4.72
CA ALA A 209 -12.77 34.76 4.38
C ALA A 209 -12.46 34.71 2.88
N MET A 210 -12.59 33.53 2.25
CA MET A 210 -12.41 33.37 0.81
C MET A 210 -13.44 34.17 0.01
N LEU A 211 -14.73 34.07 0.33
CA LEU A 211 -15.80 34.81 -0.37
C LEU A 211 -15.61 36.33 -0.24
N VAL A 212 -15.24 36.82 0.95
CA VAL A 212 -14.94 38.23 1.18
C VAL A 212 -13.72 38.69 0.38
N GLY A 213 -12.66 37.87 0.32
CA GLY A 213 -11.48 38.16 -0.50
C GLY A 213 -11.80 38.28 -1.99
N ALA A 214 -12.60 37.34 -2.51
CA ALA A 214 -13.06 37.36 -3.91
C ALA A 214 -13.88 38.63 -4.22
N LEU A 215 -14.83 38.99 -3.34
CA LEU A 215 -15.62 40.22 -3.47
C LEU A 215 -14.75 41.48 -3.46
N ARG A 216 -13.81 41.58 -2.51
CA ARG A 216 -12.89 42.73 -2.43
C ARG A 216 -12.06 42.87 -3.70
N ARG A 217 -11.60 41.75 -4.26
CA ARG A 217 -10.79 41.73 -5.46
C ARG A 217 -11.59 42.17 -6.68
N LEU A 218 -12.81 41.67 -6.84
CA LEU A 218 -13.67 42.02 -7.99
C LEU A 218 -14.17 43.46 -7.96
N ILE A 219 -14.45 44.00 -6.76
CA ILE A 219 -15.02 45.35 -6.63
C ILE A 219 -13.94 46.43 -6.52
N PHE A 220 -12.91 46.19 -5.70
CA PHE A 220 -11.91 47.21 -5.34
C PHE A 220 -10.52 46.94 -5.92
N GLY A 221 -10.32 45.79 -6.57
CA GLY A 221 -8.99 45.37 -7.02
C GLY A 221 -8.05 44.95 -5.89
N ASP A 222 -8.52 44.90 -4.64
CA ASP A 222 -7.75 44.58 -3.44
C ASP A 222 -7.98 43.11 -3.01
N GLY A 223 -6.93 42.41 -2.57
CA GLY A 223 -6.97 40.97 -2.25
C GLY A 223 -6.19 40.09 -3.24
N ASP A 224 -6.04 38.81 -2.87
CA ASP A 224 -5.17 37.88 -3.60
C ASP A 224 -5.74 37.49 -4.98
N PRO A 225 -4.98 37.64 -6.08
CA PRO A 225 -5.45 37.29 -7.42
C PRO A 225 -5.53 35.78 -7.67
N VAL A 226 -4.84 34.98 -6.86
CA VAL A 226 -4.80 33.52 -6.97
C VAL A 226 -4.94 32.93 -5.56
N ILE A 227 -5.97 32.12 -5.36
CA ILE A 227 -6.23 31.44 -4.09
C ILE A 227 -6.03 29.94 -4.29
N GLN A 228 -5.10 29.34 -3.54
CA GLN A 228 -4.90 27.90 -3.56
C GLN A 228 -5.84 27.22 -2.56
N LEU A 229 -6.80 26.43 -3.06
CA LEU A 229 -7.70 25.63 -2.22
C LEU A 229 -6.97 24.40 -1.67
N GLN A 230 -6.20 24.58 -0.59
CA GLN A 230 -5.56 23.47 0.11
C GLN A 230 -6.53 22.84 1.11
N THR A 231 -7.29 21.85 0.66
CA THR A 231 -8.03 20.96 1.57
C THR A 231 -7.70 19.51 1.27
N ASN A 232 -7.77 18.64 2.27
CA ASN A 232 -7.56 17.20 2.11
C ASN A 232 -8.67 16.58 1.24
N PHE A 233 -8.54 15.30 0.88
CA PHE A 233 -9.59 14.56 0.15
C PHE A 233 -10.95 14.69 0.84
N GLY A 234 -12.01 15.01 0.08
CA GLY A 234 -13.35 15.28 0.61
C GLY A 234 -13.53 16.64 1.31
N GLY A 235 -12.50 17.48 1.39
CA GLY A 235 -12.52 18.74 2.14
C GLY A 235 -13.21 19.92 1.46
N GLY A 236 -14.22 19.71 0.61
CA GLY A 236 -15.09 20.79 0.12
C GLY A 236 -14.52 21.75 -0.94
N LYS A 237 -13.53 21.34 -1.76
CA LYS A 237 -13.00 22.21 -2.84
C LYS A 237 -14.08 22.59 -3.86
N THR A 238 -14.78 21.60 -4.39
CA THR A 238 -15.88 21.84 -5.34
C THR A 238 -17.01 22.63 -4.69
N HIS A 239 -17.25 22.41 -3.39
CA HIS A 239 -18.22 23.18 -2.61
C HIS A 239 -17.83 24.67 -2.49
N ALA A 240 -16.55 24.95 -2.25
CA ALA A 240 -16.01 26.30 -2.21
C ALA A 240 -16.11 26.99 -3.58
N MET A 241 -15.85 26.25 -4.67
CA MET A 241 -16.04 26.76 -6.03
C MET A 241 -17.51 27.05 -6.34
N LEU A 242 -18.44 26.17 -5.93
CA LEU A 242 -19.88 26.40 -6.07
C LEU A 242 -20.36 27.61 -5.27
N ALA A 243 -19.83 27.82 -4.07
CA ALA A 243 -20.16 28.99 -3.26
C ALA A 243 -19.72 30.30 -3.93
N LEU A 244 -18.57 30.29 -4.62
CA LEU A 244 -18.13 31.42 -5.44
C LEU A 244 -19.04 31.57 -6.66
N TYR A 245 -19.36 30.48 -7.35
CA TYR A 245 -20.25 30.48 -8.52
C TYR A 245 -21.64 31.05 -8.21
N HIS A 246 -22.23 30.69 -7.08
CA HIS A 246 -23.55 31.18 -6.67
C HIS A 246 -23.55 32.62 -6.16
N LEU A 247 -22.38 33.15 -5.82
CA LEU A 247 -22.25 34.52 -5.32
C LEU A 247 -22.17 35.56 -6.44
N PHE A 248 -21.85 35.16 -7.68
CA PHE A 248 -21.63 36.02 -8.85
C PHE A 248 -22.52 35.63 -10.02
#